data_AF-A0A8C5DQA3-F1
#
_entry.id   AF-A0A8C5DQA3-F1
#
_cell.length_a   1.000
_cell.length_b   1.000
_cell.length_c   1.000
_cell.angle_alpha   90.00
_cell.angle_beta   90.00
_cell.angle_gamma   90.00
#
_symmetry.space_group_name_H-M   'P 1'
#
loop_
_entity.id
_entity.type
_entity.pdbx_description
1 polymer ?
#
loop_
_entity_poly.entity_id
_entity_poly.type
_entity_poly.pdbx_seq_one_letter_code
_entity_poly.pdbx_strand_id
1 'polypeptide(L)'
;MAFLKSILFCLIHFNNPFRSKPKAGDCIEIFRGNYQHWALYVGDGCVVHLAPPCNFTYSTANKMASVLCEKALVQKNGLWDVVGNHEWRVNNDLDKKYEHRPVQVIVRDALDVVGCELPYNIVARNCEHFVNELRYGKAESRQVSATLKLFIYLSLFQPYFNAKRYLLNR
;
A
#
# COMPACT_ATOMS: atom_id res chain seq x y z
N MET A 1 0.97 4.79 27.94
CA MET A 1 2.23 4.17 27.47
C MET A 1 2.42 4.16 25.95
N ALA A 2 1.38 3.96 25.13
CA ALA A 2 1.51 3.95 23.66
C ALA A 2 1.95 5.29 23.04
N PHE A 3 1.44 6.42 23.57
CA PHE A 3 1.75 7.77 23.06
C PHE A 3 3.23 8.15 23.20
N LEU A 4 3.87 7.79 24.33
CA LEU A 4 5.30 8.02 24.57
C LEU A 4 6.20 7.15 23.69
N LYS A 5 5.78 5.90 23.39
CA LYS A 5 6.50 5.03 22.43
C LYS A 5 6.42 5.60 21.01
N SER A 6 5.27 6.12 20.59
CA SER A 6 5.09 6.77 19.29
C SER A 6 5.96 8.02 19.16
N ILE A 7 6.00 8.89 20.18
CA ILE A 7 6.86 10.08 20.19
C ILE A 7 8.35 9.73 20.19
N LEU A 8 8.79 8.80 21.03
CA LEU A 8 10.20 8.40 21.11
C LEU A 8 10.66 7.72 19.81
N PHE A 9 9.81 6.90 19.20
CA PHE A 9 10.06 6.27 17.91
C PHE A 9 10.12 7.31 16.77
N CYS A 10 9.18 8.26 16.76
CA CYS A 10 9.17 9.41 15.85
C CYS A 10 10.47 10.21 15.98
N LEU A 11 10.91 10.57 17.20
CA LEU A 11 12.15 11.31 17.44
C LEU A 11 13.42 10.56 17.01
N ILE A 12 13.47 9.23 17.17
CA ILE A 12 14.60 8.41 16.72
C ILE A 12 14.66 8.33 15.19
N HIS A 13 13.52 8.23 14.52
CA HIS A 13 13.46 8.14 13.05
C HIS A 13 13.54 9.48 12.32
N PHE A 14 13.05 10.57 12.91
CA PHE A 14 13.22 11.93 12.37
C PHE A 14 14.67 12.43 12.50
N ASN A 15 15.44 11.94 13.48
CA ASN A 15 16.85 12.28 13.65
C ASN A 15 17.81 11.35 12.89
N ASN A 16 17.32 10.49 12.00
CA ASN A 16 18.19 9.75 11.10
C ASN A 16 18.47 10.61 9.85
N PRO A 17 19.66 11.24 9.72
CA PRO A 17 19.98 12.15 8.62
C PRO A 17 19.99 11.47 7.24
N PHE A 18 19.88 10.14 7.19
CA PHE A 18 19.87 9.35 5.95
C PHE A 18 18.46 9.00 5.45
N ARG A 19 17.38 9.33 6.19
CA ARG A 19 16.01 9.10 5.73
C ARG A 19 15.33 10.43 5.36
N SER A 20 15.04 10.60 4.08
CA SER A 20 14.23 11.71 3.61
C SER A 20 12.82 11.62 4.19
N LYS A 21 12.32 12.76 4.69
CA LYS A 21 10.93 12.89 5.15
C LYS A 21 9.98 12.61 3.97
N PRO A 22 9.00 11.70 4.11
CA PRO A 22 8.08 11.38 3.03
C PRO A 22 7.17 12.58 2.73
N LYS A 23 6.85 12.75 1.45
CA LYS A 23 5.92 13.75 0.93
C LYS A 23 4.62 13.07 0.50
N ALA A 24 3.52 13.81 0.54
CA ALA A 24 2.23 13.29 0.09
C ALA A 24 2.35 12.75 -1.35
N GLY A 25 1.80 11.55 -1.56
CA GLY A 25 1.91 10.79 -2.82
C GLY A 25 3.09 9.83 -2.89
N ASP A 26 4.05 9.87 -1.96
CA ASP A 26 5.19 8.94 -1.96
C ASP A 26 4.77 7.50 -1.68
N CYS A 27 5.35 6.55 -2.42
CA CYS A 27 5.25 5.13 -2.14
C CYS A 27 6.26 4.75 -1.05
N ILE A 28 5.78 4.07 -0.02
CA ILE A 28 6.55 3.60 1.13
C ILE A 28 6.73 2.10 1.01
N GLU A 29 7.97 1.65 0.94
CA GLU A 29 8.35 0.24 0.95
C GLU A 29 8.85 -0.13 2.34
N ILE A 30 8.28 -1.19 2.93
CA ILE A 30 8.55 -1.66 4.29
C ILE A 30 9.03 -3.12 4.24
N PHE A 31 10.21 -3.39 4.78
CA PHE A 31 10.87 -4.69 4.69
C PHE A 31 10.40 -5.64 5.80
N ARG A 32 9.61 -6.65 5.45
CA ARG A 32 9.10 -7.73 6.31
C ARG A 32 9.86 -9.04 6.07
N GLY A 33 11.19 -9.01 6.26
CA GLY A 33 12.04 -10.18 6.06
C GLY A 33 12.05 -10.64 4.60
N ASN A 34 11.29 -11.69 4.27
CA ASN A 34 11.19 -12.26 2.92
C ASN A 34 10.14 -11.57 2.02
N TYR A 35 9.47 -10.54 2.52
CA TYR A 35 8.39 -9.84 1.84
C TYR A 35 8.50 -8.31 2.03
N GLN A 36 8.09 -7.51 1.04
CA GLN A 36 8.04 -6.04 1.09
C GLN A 36 6.61 -5.51 1.09
N HIS A 37 6.17 -4.98 2.23
CA HIS A 37 4.88 -4.32 2.34
C HIS A 37 4.92 -2.93 1.69
N TRP A 38 3.82 -2.54 1.04
CA TRP A 38 3.71 -1.26 0.35
C TRP A 38 2.54 -0.44 0.90
N ALA A 39 2.80 0.85 1.07
CA ALA A 39 1.82 1.83 1.50
C ALA A 39 2.02 3.14 0.73
N LEU A 40 0.97 3.93 0.59
CA LEU A 40 1.04 5.26 -0.02
C LEU A 40 0.92 6.32 1.08
N TYR A 41 1.88 7.23 1.16
CA TYR A 41 1.84 8.32 2.13
C TYR A 41 0.86 9.41 1.68
N VAL A 42 -0.10 9.75 2.54
CA VAL A 42 -1.19 10.69 2.22
C VAL A 42 -1.05 12.05 2.90
N GLY A 43 0.03 12.27 3.64
CA GLY A 43 0.23 13.47 4.46
C GLY A 43 0.00 13.22 5.95
N ASP A 44 0.39 14.19 6.78
CA ASP A 44 0.13 14.24 8.22
C ASP A 44 0.54 12.99 9.01
N GLY A 45 1.63 12.33 8.59
CA GLY A 45 2.11 11.13 9.25
C GLY A 45 1.25 9.89 8.98
N CYS A 46 0.31 9.94 8.03
CA CYS A 46 -0.58 8.83 7.69
C CYS A 46 -0.22 8.18 6.35
N VAL A 47 -0.54 6.90 6.24
CA VAL A 47 -0.46 6.11 5.01
C VAL A 47 -1.78 5.40 4.74
N VAL A 48 -2.03 5.12 3.46
CA VAL A 48 -3.06 4.19 3.00
C VAL A 48 -2.39 2.92 2.49
N HIS A 49 -2.86 1.76 2.95
CA HIS A 49 -2.32 0.47 2.50
C HIS A 49 -3.39 -0.61 2.51
N LEU A 50 -3.10 -1.71 1.82
CA LEU A 50 -3.89 -2.94 1.99
C LEU A 50 -3.49 -3.63 3.28
N ALA A 51 -4.45 -3.94 4.12
CA ALA A 51 -4.27 -4.76 5.30
C ALA A 51 -4.87 -6.15 5.06
N PRO A 52 -4.19 -7.23 5.46
CA PRO A 52 -4.82 -8.55 5.47
C PRO A 52 -6.09 -8.51 6.33
N PRO A 53 -7.14 -9.27 5.98
CA PRO A 53 -8.39 -9.25 6.72
C PRO A 53 -8.10 -9.77 8.13
N CYS A 54 -8.37 -8.95 9.13
CA CYS A 54 -8.21 -9.31 10.53
C CYS A 54 -9.36 -10.23 10.96
N ASN A 55 -9.30 -11.51 10.59
CA ASN A 55 -10.04 -12.63 11.21
C ASN A 55 -9.14 -13.89 11.21
N PHE A 56 -7.92 -13.77 11.73
CA PHE A 56 -7.14 -14.95 12.11
C PHE A 56 -7.54 -15.34 13.54
N THR A 57 -8.57 -16.17 13.66
CA THR A 57 -8.69 -17.01 14.86
C THR A 57 -7.45 -17.92 14.87
N TYR A 58 -6.68 -17.85 15.94
CA TYR A 58 -5.55 -18.76 16.22
C TYR A 58 -6.09 -20.17 16.52
N SER A 59 -6.81 -20.79 15.59
CA SER A 59 -7.18 -22.19 15.67
C SER A 59 -6.23 -22.98 14.77
N THR A 60 -5.30 -23.67 15.43
CA THR A 60 -4.44 -24.74 14.95
C THR A 60 -5.04 -25.51 13.76
N ALA A 61 -4.66 -25.17 12.52
CA ALA A 61 -4.66 -26.09 11.39
C ALA A 61 -3.97 -25.47 10.15
N ASN A 62 -2.87 -26.11 9.74
CA ASN A 62 -2.35 -26.22 8.38
C ASN A 62 -1.66 -25.01 7.73
N LYS A 63 -0.37 -25.24 7.40
CA LYS A 63 0.56 -24.42 6.59
C LYS A 63 0.11 -24.15 5.14
N MET A 64 -1.19 -24.25 4.85
CA MET A 64 -1.79 -23.89 3.56
C MET A 64 -2.99 -22.93 3.68
N ALA A 65 -3.37 -22.52 4.90
CA ALA A 65 -4.45 -21.55 5.12
C ALA A 65 -4.13 -20.12 4.61
N SER A 66 -2.89 -19.85 4.20
CA SER A 66 -2.48 -18.58 3.56
C SER A 66 -3.11 -18.36 2.17
N VAL A 67 -3.71 -19.38 1.57
CA VAL A 67 -4.32 -19.32 0.22
C VAL A 67 -5.78 -18.82 0.25
N LEU A 68 -6.42 -18.71 1.42
CA LEU A 68 -7.89 -18.53 1.53
C LEU A 68 -8.36 -17.24 2.21
N CYS A 69 -7.49 -16.24 2.40
CA CYS A 69 -7.97 -14.88 2.68
C CYS A 69 -8.17 -14.16 1.36
N GLU A 70 -9.37 -14.29 0.77
CA GLU A 70 -9.71 -13.80 -0.57
C GLU A 70 -9.82 -12.27 -0.69
N LYS A 71 -9.77 -11.51 0.40
CA LYS A 71 -9.99 -10.07 0.40
C LYS A 71 -9.10 -9.34 1.37
N ALA A 72 -8.56 -8.19 0.98
CA ALA A 72 -7.83 -7.27 1.84
C ALA A 72 -8.58 -5.96 2.00
N LEU A 73 -8.57 -5.41 3.20
CA LEU A 73 -9.21 -4.14 3.50
C LEU A 73 -8.21 -3.01 3.25
N VAL A 74 -8.62 -1.98 2.52
CA VAL A 74 -7.84 -0.75 2.43
C VAL A 74 -8.00 0.02 3.74
N GLN A 75 -6.89 0.28 4.44
CA GLN A 75 -6.89 1.02 5.71
C GLN A 75 -6.03 2.29 5.62
N LYS A 76 -6.43 3.30 6.38
CA LYS A 76 -5.64 4.50 6.66
C LYS A 76 -5.13 4.42 8.09
N ASN A 77 -3.81 4.42 8.27
CA ASN A 77 -3.17 4.31 9.58
C ASN A 77 -1.98 5.26 9.70
N GLY A 78 -1.48 5.46 10.92
CA GLY A 78 -0.23 6.17 11.14
C GLY A 78 0.94 5.42 10.48
N LEU A 79 1.81 6.13 9.77
CA LEU A 79 3.00 5.57 9.13
C LEU A 79 3.79 4.72 10.12
N TRP A 80 3.97 5.20 11.35
CA TRP A 80 4.73 4.50 12.38
C TRP A 80 4.04 3.27 12.93
N ASP A 81 2.71 3.27 13.01
CA ASP A 81 1.93 2.10 13.40
C ASP A 81 2.06 1.00 12.35
N VAL A 82 2.05 1.39 11.07
CA VAL A 82 2.23 0.47 9.94
C VAL A 82 3.66 -0.03 9.88
N VAL A 83 4.66 0.85 9.96
CA VAL A 83 6.09 0.47 9.89
C VAL A 83 6.49 -0.43 11.06
N GLY A 84 6.05 -0.12 12.29
CA GLY A 84 6.51 -0.82 13.50
C GLY A 84 8.04 -0.79 13.61
N ASN A 85 8.67 -1.90 13.98
CA ASN A 85 10.13 -1.98 14.11
C ASN A 85 10.88 -2.34 12.81
N HIS A 86 10.23 -2.22 11.65
CA HIS A 86 10.80 -2.66 10.38
C HIS A 86 11.59 -1.57 9.68
N GLU A 87 12.56 -1.98 8.88
CA GLU A 87 13.19 -1.09 7.91
C GLU A 87 12.17 -0.63 6.87
N TRP A 88 12.31 0.61 6.42
CA TRP A 88 11.45 1.17 5.39
C TRP A 88 12.19 2.27 4.63
N ARG A 89 11.70 2.57 3.42
CA ARG A 89 12.18 3.67 2.58
C ARG A 89 11.06 4.25 1.73
N VAL A 90 11.23 5.51 1.31
CA VAL A 90 10.49 6.04 0.16
C VAL A 90 11.04 5.38 -1.10
N ASN A 91 10.17 4.79 -1.92
CA ASN A 91 10.54 4.14 -3.16
C ASN A 91 9.59 4.52 -4.29
N ASN A 92 9.95 5.59 -5.02
CA ASN A 92 9.28 6.02 -6.24
C ASN A 92 10.09 5.67 -7.50
N ASP A 93 10.79 4.53 -7.52
CA ASP A 93 11.70 4.19 -8.64
C ASP A 93 11.03 4.19 -10.04
N LEU A 94 9.72 3.96 -10.10
CA LEU A 94 8.96 4.01 -11.35
C LEU A 94 8.79 5.43 -11.91
N ASP A 95 9.11 6.48 -11.15
CA ASP A 95 9.21 7.86 -11.68
C ASP A 95 10.24 7.95 -12.83
N LYS A 96 11.23 7.05 -12.88
CA LYS A 96 12.20 6.95 -13.99
C LYS A 96 11.58 6.47 -15.30
N LYS A 97 10.40 5.85 -15.24
CA LYS A 97 9.70 5.21 -16.38
C LYS A 97 8.37 5.89 -16.68
N TYR A 98 7.69 6.41 -15.67
CA TYR A 98 6.36 6.98 -15.77
C TYR A 98 6.27 8.32 -15.04
N GLU A 99 5.55 9.26 -15.64
CA GLU A 99 5.12 10.45 -14.94
C GLU A 99 4.05 10.07 -13.91
N HIS A 100 4.23 10.51 -12.67
CA HIS A 100 3.24 10.31 -11.63
C HIS A 100 2.04 11.25 -11.85
N ARG A 101 0.87 10.85 -11.35
CA ARG A 101 -0.33 11.69 -11.39
C ARG A 101 -0.16 12.93 -10.51
N PRO A 102 -0.98 13.99 -10.67
CA PRO A 102 -0.95 15.12 -9.75
C PRO A 102 -1.16 14.66 -8.30
N VAL A 103 -0.31 15.10 -7.37
CA VAL A 103 -0.30 14.62 -5.97
C VAL A 103 -1.69 14.70 -5.32
N GLN A 104 -2.45 15.75 -5.60
CA GLN A 104 -3.80 15.90 -5.04
C GLN A 104 -4.75 14.81 -5.54
N VAL A 105 -4.63 14.39 -6.80
CA VAL A 105 -5.41 13.28 -7.36
C VAL A 105 -4.98 11.96 -6.72
N ILE A 106 -3.68 11.74 -6.54
CA ILE A 106 -3.14 10.54 -5.89
C ILE A 106 -3.70 10.41 -4.48
N VAL A 107 -3.60 11.47 -3.67
CA VAL A 107 -4.05 11.47 -2.27
C VAL A 107 -5.55 11.32 -2.17
N ARG A 108 -6.32 12.10 -2.96
CA ARG A 108 -7.78 11.97 -3.01
C ARG A 108 -8.18 10.54 -3.36
N ASP A 109 -7.58 9.98 -4.40
CA ASP A 109 -7.91 8.64 -4.83
C ASP A 109 -7.57 7.60 -3.78
N ALA A 110 -6.44 7.73 -3.07
CA ALA A 110 -6.08 6.82 -2.01
C ALA A 110 -7.06 6.88 -0.82
N LEU A 111 -7.54 8.07 -0.48
CA LEU A 111 -8.50 8.26 0.61
C LEU A 111 -9.90 7.75 0.26
N ASP A 112 -10.35 7.94 -0.98
CA ASP A 112 -11.68 7.50 -1.44
C ASP A 112 -11.86 5.97 -1.36
N VAL A 113 -10.75 5.24 -1.45
CA VAL A 113 -10.78 3.77 -1.49
C VAL A 113 -10.58 3.15 -0.10
N VAL A 114 -10.40 3.97 0.95
CA VAL A 114 -10.30 3.50 2.34
C VAL A 114 -11.63 2.86 2.77
N GLY A 115 -11.54 1.69 3.40
CA GLY A 115 -12.70 0.90 3.80
C GLY A 115 -13.22 -0.06 2.73
N CYS A 116 -12.71 0.03 1.49
CA CYS A 116 -13.03 -0.95 0.46
C CYS A 116 -12.29 -2.28 0.68
N GLU A 117 -12.95 -3.39 0.38
CA GLU A 117 -12.33 -4.70 0.27
C GLU A 117 -11.86 -4.93 -1.17
N LEU A 118 -10.58 -5.25 -1.36
CA LEU A 118 -10.01 -5.62 -2.66
C LEU A 118 -9.66 -7.11 -2.67
N PRO A 119 -9.95 -7.85 -3.76
CA PRO A 119 -9.63 -9.26 -3.87
C PRO A 119 -8.13 -9.49 -3.72
N TYR A 120 -7.77 -10.44 -2.87
CA TYR A 120 -6.42 -10.62 -2.40
C TYR A 120 -5.73 -11.82 -3.04
N ASN A 121 -4.59 -11.57 -3.68
CA ASN A 121 -3.62 -12.61 -3.96
C ASN A 121 -2.28 -12.17 -3.38
N ILE A 122 -1.75 -13.00 -2.46
CA ILE A 122 -0.53 -12.86 -1.66
C ILE A 122 -0.05 -11.41 -1.53
N VAL A 123 -0.50 -10.73 -0.47
CA VAL A 123 -0.03 -9.47 0.17
C VAL A 123 0.93 -8.63 -0.66
N ALA A 124 2.08 -9.19 -0.98
CA ALA A 124 3.08 -8.64 -1.88
C ALA A 124 2.60 -8.09 -3.18
N ARG A 125 1.92 -8.95 -3.92
CA ARG A 125 1.53 -8.69 -5.29
C ARG A 125 0.56 -7.52 -5.30
N ASN A 126 -0.40 -7.54 -4.39
CA ASN A 126 -1.45 -6.53 -4.39
C ASN A 126 -1.03 -5.19 -3.79
N CYS A 127 -0.16 -5.16 -2.77
CA CYS A 127 0.24 -3.90 -2.15
C CYS A 127 1.09 -3.03 -3.10
N GLU A 128 2.07 -3.60 -3.83
CA GLU A 128 2.87 -2.82 -4.80
C GLU A 128 1.99 -2.34 -5.97
N HIS A 129 1.14 -3.23 -6.50
CA HIS A 129 0.21 -2.90 -7.58
C HIS A 129 -0.75 -1.78 -7.16
N PHE A 130 -1.29 -1.83 -5.95
CA PHE A 130 -2.20 -0.85 -5.40
C PHE A 130 -1.57 0.55 -5.33
N VAL A 131 -0.37 0.68 -4.76
CA VAL A 131 0.28 1.99 -4.64
C VAL A 131 0.74 2.53 -6.01
N ASN A 132 1.10 1.66 -6.95
CA ASN A 132 1.49 2.07 -8.30
C ASN A 132 0.30 2.49 -9.17
N GLU A 133 -0.85 1.82 -9.04
CA GLU A 133 -2.10 2.26 -9.66
C GLU A 133 -2.51 3.63 -9.11
N LEU A 134 -2.38 3.84 -7.80
CA LEU A 134 -2.62 5.15 -7.19
C LEU A 134 -1.60 6.20 -7.62
N ARG A 135 -0.31 5.89 -7.75
CA ARG A 135 0.70 6.91 -8.08
C ARG A 135 0.73 7.22 -9.58
N TYR A 136 0.66 6.22 -10.43
CA TYR A 136 0.92 6.35 -11.88
C TYR A 136 -0.32 6.10 -12.75
N GLY A 137 -1.44 5.62 -12.18
CA GLY A 137 -2.57 5.11 -12.97
C GLY A 137 -2.21 3.88 -13.81
N LYS A 138 -1.17 3.14 -13.38
CA LYS A 138 -0.66 1.92 -14.00
C LYS A 138 -0.30 0.92 -12.92
N ALA A 139 -1.03 -0.18 -12.83
CA ALA A 139 -0.72 -1.27 -11.93
C ALA A 139 0.46 -2.10 -12.47
N GLU A 140 1.69 -1.59 -12.33
CA GLU A 140 2.88 -2.41 -12.50
C GLU A 140 3.37 -2.94 -11.15
N SER A 141 3.79 -4.19 -11.11
CA SER A 141 4.62 -4.73 -10.03
C SER A 141 5.94 -5.22 -10.63
N ARG A 142 7.04 -4.95 -9.93
CA ARG A 142 8.36 -5.45 -10.29
C ARG A 142 8.53 -6.94 -9.96
N GLN A 143 7.62 -7.52 -9.20
CA GLN A 143 7.70 -8.88 -8.66
C GLN A 143 6.95 -9.93 -9.51
N VAL A 144 6.55 -9.60 -10.75
CA VAL A 144 5.63 -10.43 -11.57
C VAL A 144 6.07 -10.54 -13.04
N SER A 145 5.81 -11.70 -13.67
CA SER A 145 5.88 -11.93 -15.13
C SER A 145 4.71 -11.25 -15.87
N ALA A 146 4.92 -10.79 -17.11
CA ALA A 146 3.97 -9.96 -17.88
C ALA A 146 2.53 -10.52 -17.96
N THR A 147 2.35 -11.84 -18.06
CA THR A 147 1.03 -12.49 -18.20
C THR A 147 0.16 -12.34 -16.96
N LEU A 148 0.75 -12.45 -15.76
CA LEU A 148 0.03 -12.28 -14.50
C LEU A 148 -0.32 -10.81 -14.23
N LYS A 149 0.47 -9.85 -14.74
CA LYS A 149 0.19 -8.41 -14.62
C LYS A 149 -1.11 -8.03 -15.33
N LEU A 150 -1.29 -8.51 -16.57
CA LEU A 150 -2.47 -8.20 -17.38
C LEU A 150 -3.75 -8.82 -16.77
N PHE A 151 -3.67 -10.05 -16.28
CA PHE A 151 -4.79 -10.73 -15.65
C PHE A 151 -5.27 -10.01 -14.38
N ILE A 152 -4.34 -9.63 -13.49
CA ILE A 152 -4.66 -8.93 -12.22
C ILE A 152 -5.28 -7.55 -12.51
N TYR A 153 -4.70 -6.80 -13.45
CA TYR A 153 -5.24 -5.51 -13.83
C TYR A 153 -6.67 -5.63 -14.37
N LEU A 154 -6.90 -6.47 -15.38
CA LEU A 154 -8.21 -6.59 -16.03
C LEU A 154 -9.31 -7.16 -15.12
N SER A 155 -8.97 -8.10 -14.23
CA SER A 155 -9.96 -8.79 -13.40
C SER A 155 -10.27 -8.10 -12.07
N LEU A 156 -9.27 -7.47 -11.43
CA LEU A 156 -9.40 -7.03 -10.04
C LEU A 156 -9.47 -5.51 -9.89
N PHE A 157 -8.68 -4.78 -10.68
CA PHE A 157 -8.51 -3.33 -10.50
C PHE A 157 -9.22 -2.51 -11.58
N GLN A 158 -9.18 -2.96 -12.83
CA GLN A 158 -9.78 -2.31 -13.99
C GLN A 158 -11.29 -2.05 -13.80
N PRO A 159 -12.13 -2.99 -13.31
CA PRO A 159 -13.56 -2.72 -13.09
C PRO A 159 -13.79 -1.65 -12.01
N TYR A 160 -12.99 -1.68 -10.95
CA TYR A 160 -13.07 -0.75 -9.82
C TYR A 160 -12.69 0.67 -10.22
N PHE A 161 -11.53 0.84 -10.87
CA PHE A 161 -11.07 2.16 -11.32
C PHE A 161 -11.87 2.69 -12.51
N ASN A 162 -12.41 1.81 -13.38
CA ASN A 162 -13.31 2.23 -14.46
C ASN A 162 -14.67 2.71 -13.93
N ALA A 163 -15.26 2.03 -12.95
CA ALA A 163 -16.47 2.49 -12.29
C ALA A 163 -16.27 3.88 -11.66
N LYS A 164 -15.09 4.11 -11.04
CA LYS A 164 -14.72 5.40 -10.46
C LYS A 164 -14.55 6.50 -11.52
N ARG A 165 -13.86 6.23 -12.62
CA ARG A 165 -13.70 7.18 -13.75
C ARG A 165 -15.03 7.55 -14.39
N TYR A 166 -15.99 6.63 -14.45
CA TYR A 166 -17.33 6.90 -14.97
C TYR A 166 -18.14 7.85 -14.07
N LEU A 167 -18.00 7.74 -12.74
CA LEU A 167 -18.72 8.59 -11.78
C LEU A 167 -18.12 10.01 -11.64
N LEU A 168 -16.82 10.18 -11.83
CA LEU A 168 -16.15 11.49 -11.73
C LEU A 168 -16.26 12.36 -12.99
N ASN A 169 -16.68 11.79 -14.13
CA ASN A 169 -16.85 12.48 -15.41
C ASN A 169 -18.33 12.81 -15.72
N ARG A 170 -19.21 12.80 -14.71
CA ARG A 170 -20.57 13.33 -14.77
C ARG A 170 -20.68 14.67 -14.06
#